data_AF-A0A1R2CWP9-F1
#
_entry.id   AF-A0A1R2CWP9-F1
#
_cell.length_a   1.000
_cell.length_b   1.000
_cell.length_c   1.000
_cell.angle_alpha   90.00
_cell.angle_beta   90.00
_cell.angle_gamma   90.00
#
_symmetry.space_group_name_H-M   'P 1'
#
loop_
_entity.id
_entity.type
_entity.pdbx_description
1 polymer ?
#
loop_
_entity_poly.entity_id
_entity_poly.type
_entity_poly.pdbx_seq_one_letter_code
_entity_poly.pdbx_strand_id
1 'polypeptide(L)'
;MQHVILKLLIFGLICLSLGKKEIHPDTHAEKKPRYLSGELYCNACQGMIGELLIKLRHRTKHSDIIDAMDDLCDMWKFAKYDYPPPEMKRGCEAILGQFSEELENALMNRNNMSDKDVETYFCFELTKACLEVWWEKIPGEGDYVPKNPHYPRNEI
;
A
#
# COMPACT_ATOMS: atom_id res chain seq x y z
N MET A 1 -51.50 21.52 19.01
CA MET A 1 -50.49 22.19 18.15
C MET A 1 -49.09 22.20 18.78
N GLN A 2 -48.94 22.54 20.07
CA GLN A 2 -47.64 22.57 20.78
C GLN A 2 -46.83 21.26 20.74
N HIS A 3 -47.48 20.09 20.83
CA HIS A 3 -46.78 18.79 20.80
C HIS A 3 -46.15 18.44 19.44
N VAL A 4 -46.61 19.04 18.35
CA VAL A 4 -46.07 18.78 16.99
C VAL A 4 -44.77 19.55 16.79
N ILE A 5 -44.73 20.80 17.25
CA ILE A 5 -43.55 21.67 17.16
C ILE A 5 -42.39 21.11 18.00
N LEU A 6 -42.68 20.61 19.21
CA LEU A 6 -41.65 20.01 20.08
C LEU A 6 -41.03 18.74 19.46
N LYS A 7 -41.81 17.90 18.77
CA LYS A 7 -41.30 16.70 18.09
C LYS A 7 -40.43 17.05 16.88
N LEU A 8 -40.78 18.09 16.12
CA LEU A 8 -40.00 18.55 14.97
C LEU A 8 -38.65 19.14 15.40
N LEU A 9 -38.60 19.86 16.53
CA LEU A 9 -37.35 20.38 17.09
C LEU A 9 -36.42 19.27 17.59
N ILE A 10 -36.97 18.23 18.23
CA ILE A 10 -36.19 17.07 18.68
C ILE A 10 -35.64 16.28 17.47
N PHE A 11 -36.47 16.02 16.45
CA PHE A 11 -35.99 15.35 15.23
C PHE A 11 -34.94 16.18 14.48
N GLY A 12 -35.10 17.50 14.41
CA GLY A 12 -34.12 18.41 13.81
C GLY A 12 -32.77 18.40 14.54
N LEU A 13 -32.79 18.37 15.88
CA LEU A 13 -31.57 18.28 16.69
C LEU A 13 -30.87 16.92 16.59
N ILE A 14 -31.63 15.83 16.47
CA ILE A 14 -31.05 14.49 16.28
C ILE A 14 -30.37 14.38 14.91
N CYS A 15 -30.96 14.93 13.84
CA CYS A 15 -30.34 14.91 12.51
C CYS A 15 -29.04 15.72 12.40
N LEU A 16 -28.86 16.77 13.21
CA LEU A 16 -27.64 17.59 13.24
C LEU A 16 -26.44 16.89 13.91
N SER A 17 -26.67 15.81 14.67
CA SER A 17 -25.61 15.06 15.36
C SER A 17 -25.04 13.89 14.57
N LEU A 18 -25.57 13.60 13.37
CA LEU A 18 -24.94 12.71 12.40
C LEU A 18 -23.86 13.49 11.64
N GLY A 19 -22.80 13.86 12.35
CA GLY A 19 -21.58 14.34 11.73
C GLY A 19 -21.16 13.33 10.68
N LYS A 20 -21.05 13.78 9.42
CA LYS A 20 -20.38 13.00 8.38
C LYS A 20 -19.03 12.61 8.96
N LYS A 21 -18.83 11.32 9.23
CA LYS A 21 -17.51 10.80 9.56
C LYS A 21 -16.68 11.06 8.30
N GLU A 22 -15.89 12.12 8.31
CA GLU A 22 -14.96 12.38 7.22
C GLU A 22 -14.02 11.18 7.20
N ILE A 23 -14.20 10.34 6.18
CA ILE A 23 -13.26 9.27 5.89
C ILE A 23 -12.05 10.00 5.34
N HIS A 24 -11.14 10.39 6.24
CA HIS A 24 -9.81 10.80 5.81
C HIS A 24 -9.19 9.59 5.13
N PRO A 25 -8.64 9.75 3.91
CA PRO A 25 -7.94 8.65 3.28
C PRO A 25 -6.76 8.29 4.20
N ASP A 26 -6.66 7.01 4.53
CA ASP A 26 -5.64 6.42 5.40
C ASP A 26 -4.22 6.56 4.81
N THR A 27 -4.11 7.00 3.56
CA THR A 27 -2.87 7.34 2.84
C THR A 27 -3.13 8.37 1.74
N HIS A 28 -2.07 8.97 1.22
CA HIS A 28 -2.12 9.79 0.01
C HIS A 28 -2.15 8.98 -1.31
N ALA A 29 -2.25 7.65 -1.24
CA ALA A 29 -2.32 6.78 -2.41
C ALA A 29 -3.73 6.80 -3.02
N GLU A 30 -3.97 7.73 -3.95
CA GLU A 30 -5.28 7.94 -4.59
C GLU A 30 -5.87 6.67 -5.22
N LYS A 31 -5.03 5.80 -5.80
CA LYS A 31 -5.44 4.54 -6.45
C LYS A 31 -5.52 3.34 -5.49
N LYS A 32 -5.25 3.51 -4.19
CA LYS A 32 -5.27 2.39 -3.22
C LYS A 32 -6.70 1.88 -3.01
N PRO A 33 -6.97 0.58 -3.14
CA PRO A 33 -8.27 0.01 -2.81
C PRO A 33 -8.62 0.17 -1.32
N ARG A 34 -9.89 0.46 -1.03
CA ARG A 34 -10.37 0.66 0.36
C ARG A 34 -10.29 -0.59 1.25
N TYR A 35 -10.17 -1.78 0.67
CA TYR A 35 -10.07 -3.04 1.41
C TYR A 35 -8.62 -3.36 1.84
N LEU A 36 -7.64 -2.54 1.45
CA LEU A 36 -6.25 -2.64 1.88
C LEU A 36 -5.95 -1.50 2.84
N SER A 37 -5.36 -1.80 3.99
CA SER A 37 -4.80 -0.76 4.85
C SER A 37 -3.61 -0.10 4.14
N GLY A 38 -3.34 1.17 4.47
CA GLY A 38 -2.14 1.86 4.01
C GLY A 38 -0.85 1.08 4.27
N GLU A 39 -0.75 0.46 5.45
CA GLU A 39 0.42 -0.30 5.86
C GLU A 39 0.63 -1.56 5.03
N LEU A 40 -0.42 -2.35 4.80
CA LEU A 40 -0.35 -3.51 3.92
C LEU A 40 -0.01 -3.10 2.48
N TYR A 41 -0.56 -1.98 2.00
CA TYR A 41 -0.29 -1.48 0.65
C TYR A 41 1.17 -1.04 0.46
N CYS A 42 1.74 -0.33 1.45
CA CYS A 42 3.16 0.03 1.45
C CYS A 42 4.06 -1.22 1.51
N ASN A 43 3.79 -2.14 2.45
CA ASN A 43 4.59 -3.36 2.60
C ASN A 43 4.54 -4.22 1.33
N ALA A 44 3.37 -4.37 0.71
CA ALA A 44 3.25 -5.06 -0.57
C ALA A 44 4.06 -4.37 -1.68
N CYS A 45 4.09 -3.04 -1.72
CA CYS A 45 4.91 -2.29 -2.66
C CYS A 45 6.40 -2.61 -2.50
N GLN A 46 6.92 -2.43 -1.29
CA GLN A 46 8.33 -2.67 -0.98
C GLN A 46 8.70 -4.13 -1.20
N GLY A 47 7.81 -5.06 -0.84
CA GLY A 47 7.98 -6.48 -1.06
C GLY A 47 8.15 -6.84 -2.53
N MET A 48 7.26 -6.35 -3.40
CA MET A 48 7.37 -6.62 -4.83
C MET A 48 8.66 -6.03 -5.43
N ILE A 49 9.04 -4.81 -5.04
CA ILE A 49 10.26 -4.18 -5.56
C ILE A 49 11.49 -4.97 -5.11
N GLY A 50 11.51 -5.41 -3.86
CA GLY A 50 12.56 -6.29 -3.35
C GLY A 50 12.68 -7.59 -4.15
N GLU A 51 11.56 -8.28 -4.39
CA GLU A 51 11.55 -9.52 -5.19
C GLU A 51 12.02 -9.29 -6.63
N LEU A 52 11.59 -8.21 -7.26
CA LEU A 52 12.01 -7.84 -8.62
C LEU A 52 13.51 -7.57 -8.70
N LEU A 53 14.04 -6.76 -7.78
CA LEU A 53 15.45 -6.40 -7.77
C LEU A 53 16.35 -7.61 -7.48
N ILE A 54 15.92 -8.51 -6.59
CA ILE A 54 16.58 -9.81 -6.35
C ILE A 54 16.58 -10.66 -7.63
N LYS A 55 15.42 -10.79 -8.30
CA LYS A 55 15.29 -11.62 -9.51
C LYS A 55 16.07 -11.03 -10.68
N LEU A 56 16.04 -9.71 -10.86
CA LEU A 56 16.68 -9.03 -11.99
C LEU A 56 18.17 -8.83 -11.80
N ARG A 57 18.64 -8.56 -10.57
CA ARG A 57 20.01 -8.15 -10.29
C ARG A 57 20.39 -6.96 -11.20
N HIS A 58 21.42 -7.14 -12.03
CA HIS A 58 21.89 -6.14 -12.99
C HIS A 58 21.17 -6.19 -14.36
N ARG A 59 20.22 -7.11 -14.57
CA ARG A 59 19.56 -7.29 -15.87
C ARG A 59 18.52 -6.20 -16.12
N THR A 60 18.67 -5.46 -17.21
CA THR A 60 17.79 -4.32 -17.57
C THR A 60 17.19 -4.44 -18.96
N LYS A 61 17.35 -5.59 -19.62
CA LYS A 61 16.65 -5.85 -20.89
C LYS A 61 15.15 -5.95 -20.63
N HIS A 62 14.36 -5.39 -21.53
CA HIS A 62 12.91 -5.42 -21.44
C HIS A 62 12.36 -6.85 -21.29
N SER A 63 12.88 -7.83 -22.05
CA SER A 63 12.46 -9.23 -21.90
C SER A 63 12.72 -9.81 -20.49
N ASP A 64 13.87 -9.50 -19.89
CA ASP A 64 14.18 -9.95 -18.52
C ASP A 64 13.21 -9.32 -17.49
N ILE A 65 12.78 -8.07 -17.74
CA ILE A 65 11.85 -7.33 -16.89
C ILE A 65 10.45 -7.94 -16.98
N ILE A 66 9.95 -8.18 -18.20
CA ILE A 66 8.66 -8.85 -18.40
C ILE A 66 8.65 -10.23 -17.73
N ASP A 67 9.70 -11.02 -17.94
CA ASP A 67 9.85 -12.34 -17.32
C ASP A 67 9.93 -12.26 -15.78
N ALA A 68 10.46 -11.16 -15.24
CA ALA A 68 10.50 -10.94 -13.80
C ALA A 68 9.14 -10.57 -13.21
N MET A 69 8.30 -9.88 -13.99
CA MET A 69 6.98 -9.40 -13.58
C MET A 69 5.89 -10.48 -13.68
N ASP A 70 6.00 -11.45 -14.60
CA ASP A 70 4.97 -12.46 -14.91
C ASP A 70 4.46 -13.26 -13.69
N ASP A 71 5.35 -13.60 -12.76
CA ASP A 71 5.05 -14.36 -11.55
C ASP A 71 5.28 -13.54 -10.26
N LEU A 72 5.34 -12.22 -10.36
CA LEU A 72 5.75 -11.35 -9.26
C LEU A 72 4.84 -11.48 -8.03
N CYS A 73 3.53 -11.56 -8.23
CA CYS A 73 2.55 -11.66 -7.14
C CYS A 73 2.28 -13.09 -6.67
N ASP A 74 3.21 -14.03 -6.90
CA ASP A 74 3.15 -15.33 -6.23
C ASP A 74 3.30 -15.14 -4.71
N MET A 75 2.27 -15.55 -3.96
CA MET A 75 2.24 -15.44 -2.51
C MET A 75 3.44 -16.08 -1.83
N TRP A 76 4.00 -17.17 -2.38
CA TRP A 76 5.13 -17.87 -1.76
C TRP A 76 6.40 -17.03 -1.70
N LYS A 77 6.56 -16.05 -2.60
CA LYS A 77 7.65 -15.08 -2.56
C LYS A 77 7.53 -14.13 -1.36
N PHE A 78 6.31 -13.96 -0.86
CA PHE A 78 6.03 -13.06 0.26
C PHE A 78 6.09 -13.73 1.64
N ALA A 79 6.44 -15.03 1.72
CA ALA A 79 6.51 -15.75 2.99
C ALA A 79 7.52 -15.20 4.00
N LYS A 80 8.48 -14.37 3.54
CA LYS A 80 9.51 -13.73 4.38
C LYS A 80 9.13 -12.32 4.88
N TYR A 81 7.96 -11.81 4.50
CA TYR A 81 7.51 -10.46 4.86
C TYR A 81 6.50 -10.50 6.01
N ASP A 82 6.25 -9.33 6.60
CA ASP A 82 5.55 -9.21 7.88
C ASP A 82 4.04 -9.52 7.80
N TYR A 83 3.44 -9.36 6.62
CA TYR A 83 2.02 -9.65 6.40
C TYR A 83 1.77 -11.06 5.88
N PRO A 84 0.60 -11.65 6.17
CA PRO A 84 0.22 -12.95 5.63
C PRO A 84 0.40 -13.02 4.10
N PRO A 85 0.99 -14.10 3.56
CA PRO A 85 1.25 -14.21 2.12
C PRO A 85 0.03 -13.96 1.20
N PRO A 86 -1.19 -14.43 1.55
CA PRO A 86 -2.39 -14.09 0.77
C PRO A 86 -2.76 -12.59 0.79
N GLU A 87 -2.41 -11.86 1.85
CA GLU A 87 -2.61 -10.41 1.95
C GLU A 87 -1.59 -9.64 1.14
N MET A 88 -0.32 -10.01 1.24
CA MET A 88 0.76 -9.44 0.42
C MET A 88 0.47 -9.62 -1.07
N LYS A 89 -0.02 -10.81 -1.47
CA LYS A 89 -0.47 -11.08 -2.83
C LYS A 89 -1.57 -10.09 -3.27
N ARG A 90 -2.60 -9.88 -2.45
CA ARG A 90 -3.68 -8.92 -2.75
C ARG A 90 -3.15 -7.50 -2.93
N GLY A 91 -2.21 -7.07 -2.09
CA GLY A 91 -1.54 -5.77 -2.22
C GLY A 91 -0.72 -5.66 -3.51
N CYS A 92 0.06 -6.69 -3.84
CA CYS A 92 0.85 -6.77 -5.07
C CYS A 92 -0.04 -6.67 -6.31
N GLU A 93 -1.10 -7.48 -6.38
CA GLU A 93 -2.04 -7.49 -7.51
C GLU A 93 -2.75 -6.14 -7.65
N ALA A 94 -3.10 -5.49 -6.54
CA ALA A 94 -3.71 -4.16 -6.55
C ALA A 94 -2.78 -3.10 -7.15
N ILE A 95 -1.49 -3.12 -6.80
CA ILE A 95 -0.51 -2.18 -7.34
C ILE A 95 -0.24 -2.48 -8.81
N LEU A 96 0.03 -3.74 -9.17
CA LEU A 96 0.29 -4.12 -10.56
C LEU A 96 -0.89 -3.81 -11.47
N GLY A 97 -2.12 -4.03 -11.00
CA GLY A 97 -3.32 -3.71 -11.78
C GLY A 97 -3.49 -2.22 -12.11
N GLN A 98 -2.73 -1.34 -11.45
CA GLN A 98 -2.81 0.12 -11.61
C GLN A 98 -1.53 0.78 -12.13
N PHE A 99 -0.38 0.11 -11.98
CA PHE A 99 0.95 0.68 -12.19
C PHE A 99 1.91 -0.26 -12.93
N SER A 100 1.42 -1.28 -13.65
CA SER A 100 2.29 -2.24 -14.34
C SER A 100 3.20 -1.59 -15.38
N GLU A 101 2.65 -0.70 -16.21
CA GLU A 101 3.42 0.02 -17.25
C GLU A 101 4.46 0.96 -16.61
N GLU A 102 4.08 1.66 -15.54
CA GLU A 102 4.98 2.53 -14.79
C GLU A 102 6.09 1.75 -14.08
N LEU A 103 5.78 0.56 -13.55
CA LEU A 103 6.76 -0.32 -12.92
C LEU A 103 7.77 -0.83 -13.94
N GLU A 104 7.30 -1.28 -15.10
CA GLU A 104 8.17 -1.72 -16.19
C GLU A 104 9.13 -0.59 -16.61
N ASN A 105 8.59 0.61 -16.83
CA ASN A 105 9.37 1.78 -17.16
C ASN A 105 10.37 2.15 -16.06
N ALA A 106 9.99 2.08 -14.79
CA ALA A 106 10.89 2.33 -13.66
C ALA A 106 12.06 1.32 -13.65
N LEU A 107 11.78 0.04 -13.89
CA LEU A 107 12.79 -1.01 -13.91
C LEU A 107 13.72 -0.92 -15.12
N MET A 108 13.23 -0.48 -16.28
CA MET A 108 14.04 -0.25 -17.48
C MET A 108 15.04 0.89 -17.28
N ASN A 109 14.64 1.92 -16.54
CA ASN A 109 15.45 3.14 -16.36
C ASN A 109 16.35 3.11 -15.10
N ARG A 110 16.37 2.01 -14.34
CA ARG A 110 17.07 1.94 -13.04
C ARG A 110 18.59 1.85 -13.07
N ASN A 111 19.24 1.85 -14.24
CA ASN A 111 20.67 1.51 -14.41
C ASN A 111 21.65 2.33 -13.53
N ASN A 112 21.23 3.50 -13.02
CA ASN A 112 22.04 4.37 -12.16
C ASN A 112 21.41 4.61 -10.77
N MET A 113 20.42 3.80 -10.40
CA MET A 113 19.71 3.91 -9.13
C MET A 113 20.16 2.78 -8.21
N SER A 114 20.32 3.07 -6.91
CA SER A 114 20.43 1.99 -5.94
C SER A 114 19.09 1.27 -5.79
N ASP A 115 19.09 0.04 -5.28
CA ASP A 115 17.86 -0.70 -4.99
C ASP A 115 16.90 0.11 -4.10
N LYS A 116 17.46 0.87 -3.15
CA LYS A 116 16.70 1.75 -2.26
C LYS A 116 16.09 2.93 -3.03
N ASP A 117 16.79 3.48 -4.02
CA ASP A 117 16.28 4.60 -4.81
C ASP A 117 15.13 4.13 -5.72
N VAL A 118 15.22 2.91 -6.27
CA VAL A 118 14.13 2.32 -7.08
C VAL A 118 12.88 2.12 -6.23
N GLU A 119 13.05 1.54 -5.04
CA GLU A 119 11.98 1.37 -4.05
C GLU A 119 11.39 2.72 -3.63
N THR A 120 12.23 3.72 -3.35
CA THR A 120 11.79 5.06 -2.94
C THR A 120 10.97 5.72 -4.05
N TYR A 121 11.53 5.77 -5.26
CA TYR A 121 10.85 6.34 -6.42
C TYR A 121 9.50 5.66 -6.66
N PHE A 122 9.46 4.34 -6.71
CA PHE A 122 8.23 3.63 -7.04
C PHE A 122 7.20 3.68 -5.90
N CYS A 123 7.60 3.38 -4.66
CA CYS A 123 6.67 3.23 -3.54
C CYS A 123 6.28 4.54 -2.85
N PHE A 124 7.12 5.58 -2.89
CA PHE A 124 6.81 6.87 -2.24
C PHE A 124 6.39 7.95 -3.24
N GLU A 125 7.05 8.04 -4.41
CA GLU A 125 6.80 9.14 -5.34
C GLU A 125 5.71 8.79 -6.36
N LEU A 126 5.85 7.63 -7.02
CA LEU A 126 4.98 7.24 -8.13
C LEU A 126 3.63 6.71 -7.64
N THR A 127 3.65 5.65 -6.82
CA THR A 127 2.42 5.02 -6.32
C THR A 127 1.87 5.71 -5.07
N LYS A 128 2.73 6.45 -4.35
CA LYS A 128 2.48 7.02 -3.02
C LYS A 128 2.02 5.97 -2.00
N ALA A 129 2.28 4.68 -2.25
CA ALA A 129 1.87 3.58 -1.39
C ALA A 129 2.39 3.73 0.04
N CYS A 130 3.58 4.31 0.20
CA CYS A 130 4.24 4.52 1.48
C CYS A 130 4.18 5.97 1.98
N LEU A 131 3.44 6.86 1.31
CA LEU A 131 3.32 8.26 1.72
C LEU A 131 2.28 8.42 2.83
N GLU A 132 2.73 8.93 3.98
CA GLU A 132 1.89 9.21 5.16
C GLU A 132 1.06 8.00 5.59
N VAL A 133 1.70 6.83 5.63
CA VAL A 133 1.10 5.65 6.22
C VAL A 133 1.02 5.86 7.74
N TRP A 134 -0.10 6.37 8.20
CA TRP A 134 -0.43 6.46 9.62
C TRP A 134 -0.98 5.10 10.07
N TRP A 135 -0.46 4.57 11.17
CA TRP A 135 -0.87 3.32 11.79
C TRP A 135 -2.35 3.37 12.22
N GLU A 136 -3.25 2.90 11.35
CA GLU A 136 -4.65 2.74 11.71
C GLU A 136 -4.86 1.41 12.46
N LYS A 137 -5.57 1.48 13.60
CA LYS A 137 -6.05 0.29 14.31
C LYS A 137 -7.02 -0.48 13.39
N ILE A 138 -6.60 -1.64 12.90
CA ILE A 138 -7.49 -2.62 12.26
C ILE A 138 -8.44 -3.16 13.34
N PRO A 139 -9.78 -3.04 13.21
CA PRO A 139 -10.70 -3.59 14.19
C PRO A 139 -10.67 -5.13 14.13
N GLY A 140 -10.08 -5.77 15.14
CA GLY A 140 -10.08 -7.24 15.29
C GLY A 140 -8.72 -7.87 15.58
N GLU A 141 -7.62 -7.14 15.44
CA GLU A 141 -6.26 -7.63 15.74
C GLU A 141 -5.80 -7.10 17.11
N GLY A 142 -5.24 -7.98 17.95
CA GLY A 142 -4.76 -7.67 19.31
C GLY A 142 -3.59 -6.67 19.34
N ASP A 143 -3.41 -6.06 20.49
CA ASP A 143 -2.56 -4.89 20.77
C ASP A 143 -1.09 -4.99 20.29
N TYR A 144 -0.67 -3.95 19.54
CA TYR A 144 0.68 -3.39 19.34
C TYR A 144 1.85 -4.31 18.94
N VAL A 145 2.53 -3.95 17.83
CA VAL A 145 4.01 -4.00 17.78
C VAL A 145 4.57 -2.72 17.12
N PRO A 146 5.35 -1.90 17.85
CA PRO A 146 6.06 -0.76 17.26
C PRO A 146 7.50 -1.13 16.87
N LYS A 147 7.93 -0.75 15.65
CA LYS A 147 9.23 -0.14 15.30
C LYS A 147 9.31 0.13 13.78
N ASN A 148 9.21 1.40 13.37
CA ASN A 148 9.88 1.86 12.16
C ASN A 148 10.95 2.89 12.55
N PRO A 149 12.23 2.53 12.40
CA PRO A 149 13.25 3.50 12.10
C PRO A 149 14.20 2.91 11.05
N HIS A 150 13.86 3.04 9.76
CA HIS A 150 14.55 2.33 8.67
C HIS A 150 14.43 0.80 8.77
N TYR A 151 13.91 0.19 7.71
CA TYR A 151 14.02 -1.24 7.45
C TYR A 151 15.44 -1.75 7.79
N PRO A 152 15.62 -2.72 8.71
CA PRO A 152 16.92 -3.34 8.93
C PRO A 152 17.19 -4.25 7.73
N ARG A 153 17.85 -3.71 6.71
CA ARG A 153 18.41 -4.50 5.62
C ARG A 153 19.66 -5.16 6.19
N ASN A 154 19.54 -6.41 6.64
CA ASN A 154 20.71 -7.22 6.96
C ASN A 154 21.62 -7.21 5.72
N GLU A 155 22.84 -6.71 5.90
CA GLU A 155 23.93 -6.82 4.93
C GLU A 155 24.21 -8.30 4.69
N ILE A 156 23.89 -8.79 3.49
CA ILE A 156 24.41 -10.05 2.92
C ILE A 156 24.81 -9.77 1.47
#